data_AF-A0AAU9III6-F1
#
_entry.id   AF-A0AAU9III6-F1
#
_cell.length_a   1.000
_cell.length_b   1.000
_cell.length_c   1.000
_cell.angle_alpha   90.00
_cell.angle_beta   90.00
_cell.angle_gamma   90.00
#
_symmetry.space_group_name_H-M   'P 1'
#
loop_
_entity.id
_entity.type
_entity.pdbx_description
1 polymer ?
#
loop_
_entity_poly.entity_id
_entity_poly.type
_entity_poly.pdbx_seq_one_letter_code
_entity_poly.pdbx_strand_id
1 'polypeptide(L)'
;MVKTYLSPPSTLLIFRGLNPSKFTFTMTPSLFLSEISDWPAKATGYYVSLPFSPEVGDTLTVEEINFEHGVVVTVFPDISGMVLVTTREYEQTLFVLFGTLLGSIFGLLQTGGLVMSKFEDGYNYVVNKIKEKLNFEMFGRNMERLRTIFGNSTLVGEFTTAELTVGDVTMDLKDREIKITQSVIL
;
A
#
# COMPACT_ATOMS: atom_id res chain seq x y z
N MET A 1 -25.61 -14.40 19.36
CA MET A 1 -25.32 -15.65 18.62
C MET A 1 -25.17 -16.76 19.63
N VAL A 2 -26.04 -17.78 19.61
CA VAL A 2 -25.97 -18.90 20.56
C VAL A 2 -25.11 -19.99 19.94
N LYS A 3 -24.04 -20.39 20.63
CA LYS A 3 -23.16 -21.46 20.17
C LYS A 3 -23.52 -22.76 20.89
N THR A 4 -23.95 -23.76 20.14
CA THR A 4 -24.29 -25.09 20.66
C THR A 4 -23.04 -25.96 20.69
N TYR A 5 -22.70 -26.50 21.85
CA TYR A 5 -21.50 -27.32 22.06
C TYR A 5 -21.80 -28.82 22.17
N LEU A 6 -23.04 -29.17 22.47
CA LEU A 6 -23.49 -30.55 22.64
C LEU A 6 -24.93 -30.67 22.15
N SER A 7 -25.21 -31.72 21.41
CA SER A 7 -26.55 -32.05 20.89
C SER A 7 -26.83 -33.52 21.13
N PRO A 8 -28.08 -33.90 21.44
CA PRO A 8 -28.41 -35.31 21.61
C PRO A 8 -28.18 -36.05 20.28
N PRO A 9 -27.88 -37.36 20.31
CA PRO A 9 -27.56 -38.13 19.11
C PRO A 9 -28.69 -38.17 18.06
N SER A 10 -29.93 -37.94 18.50
CA SER A 10 -31.14 -37.90 17.66
C SER A 10 -32.10 -36.83 18.15
N THR A 11 -32.97 -36.35 17.26
CA THR A 11 -34.00 -35.34 17.56
C THR A 11 -35.12 -35.87 18.47
N LEU A 12 -35.25 -37.19 18.59
CA LEU A 12 -36.23 -37.85 19.47
C LEU A 12 -35.69 -38.08 20.89
N LEU A 13 -34.41 -37.76 21.11
CA LEU A 13 -33.72 -37.98 22.37
C LEU A 13 -33.47 -36.64 23.07
N ILE A 14 -33.56 -36.67 24.40
CA ILE A 14 -33.27 -35.55 25.28
C ILE A 14 -32.21 -35.96 26.30
N PHE A 15 -31.35 -35.02 26.72
CA PHE A 15 -30.40 -35.29 27.80
C PHE A 15 -31.16 -35.48 29.11
N ARG A 16 -31.09 -36.68 29.67
CA ARG A 16 -31.74 -37.03 30.94
C ARG A 16 -31.19 -38.36 31.41
N GLY A 17 -30.87 -38.46 32.70
CA GLY A 17 -30.39 -39.69 33.31
C GLY A 17 -29.32 -39.46 34.37
N LEU A 18 -28.75 -40.56 34.85
CA LEU A 18 -27.81 -40.56 35.98
C LEU A 18 -26.36 -40.31 35.56
N ASN A 19 -25.99 -40.71 34.33
CA ASN A 19 -24.66 -40.47 33.81
C ASN A 19 -24.56 -39.05 33.23
N PRO A 20 -23.69 -38.20 33.78
CA PRO A 20 -23.59 -36.81 33.37
C PRO A 20 -22.88 -36.65 32.03
N SER A 21 -23.32 -35.67 31.25
CA SER A 21 -22.55 -35.18 30.11
C SER A 21 -21.28 -34.48 30.62
N LYS A 22 -20.13 -34.80 30.06
CA LYS A 22 -18.83 -34.32 30.56
C LYS A 22 -18.25 -33.25 29.64
N PHE A 23 -17.91 -32.11 30.23
CA PHE A 23 -17.23 -31.01 29.55
C PHE A 23 -15.85 -30.82 30.15
N THR A 24 -14.81 -30.98 29.33
CA THR A 24 -13.43 -30.75 29.75
C THR A 24 -12.96 -29.42 29.19
N PHE A 25 -12.65 -28.47 30.07
CA PHE A 25 -12.10 -27.17 29.69
C PHE A 25 -10.64 -27.10 30.11
N THR A 26 -9.77 -26.71 29.19
CA THR A 26 -8.38 -26.40 29.52
C THR A 26 -8.23 -24.89 29.67
N MET A 27 -7.81 -24.47 30.86
CA MET A 27 -7.49 -23.10 31.23
C MET A 27 -5.99 -22.89 31.12
N THR A 28 -5.56 -22.10 30.14
CA THR A 28 -4.16 -21.71 29.98
C THR A 28 -3.95 -20.34 30.63
N PRO A 29 -3.14 -20.21 31.70
CA PRO A 29 -2.82 -18.92 32.28
C PRO A 29 -2.21 -17.97 31.23
N SER A 30 -2.64 -16.71 31.21
CA SER A 30 -2.10 -15.69 30.32
C SER A 30 -1.55 -14.50 31.10
N LEU A 31 -0.36 -14.04 30.72
CA LEU A 31 0.27 -12.81 31.20
C LEU A 31 0.42 -11.84 30.03
N PHE A 32 -0.28 -10.72 30.12
CA PHE A 32 -0.18 -9.62 29.17
C PHE A 32 0.66 -8.49 29.78
N LEU A 33 1.66 -8.02 29.04
CA LEU A 33 2.53 -6.92 29.41
C LEU A 33 2.49 -5.85 28.30
N SER A 34 2.32 -4.59 28.68
CA SER A 34 2.31 -3.49 27.71
C SER A 34 3.11 -2.30 28.21
N GLU A 35 3.88 -1.71 27.30
CA GLU A 35 4.60 -0.45 27.51
C GLU A 35 3.78 0.79 27.11
N ILE A 36 2.59 0.59 26.56
CA ILE A 36 1.74 1.67 26.01
C ILE A 36 0.76 2.12 27.09
N SER A 37 0.66 3.44 27.31
CA SER A 37 -0.16 4.05 28.37
C SER A 37 -1.66 3.74 28.24
N ASP A 38 -2.15 3.54 27.02
CA ASP A 38 -3.58 3.30 26.73
C ASP A 38 -4.06 1.92 27.19
N TRP A 39 -3.14 1.03 27.57
CA TRP A 39 -3.43 -0.32 28.03
C TRP A 39 -2.88 -0.51 29.44
N PRO A 40 -3.48 -1.40 30.24
CA PRO A 40 -2.92 -1.73 31.55
C PRO A 40 -1.51 -2.31 31.38
N ALA A 41 -0.55 -1.76 32.14
CA ALA A 41 0.86 -2.16 32.06
C ALA A 41 1.07 -3.67 32.26
N LYS A 42 0.21 -4.29 33.07
CA LYS A 42 0.17 -5.72 33.30
C LYS A 42 -1.28 -6.17 33.46
N ALA A 43 -1.68 -7.22 32.75
CA ALA A 43 -2.94 -7.91 32.95
C ALA A 43 -2.72 -9.42 33.01
N THR A 44 -3.48 -10.10 33.85
CA THR A 44 -3.46 -11.56 33.97
C THR A 44 -4.84 -12.11 33.68
N GLY A 45 -4.90 -13.30 33.10
CA GLY A 45 -6.17 -13.95 32.77
C GLY A 45 -5.98 -15.42 32.47
N TYR A 46 -7.03 -16.03 31.94
CA TYR A 46 -7.01 -17.39 31.45
C TYR A 46 -7.60 -17.43 30.06
N TYR A 47 -6.90 -18.09 29.14
CA TYR A 47 -7.46 -18.52 27.89
C TYR A 47 -8.18 -19.85 28.12
N VAL A 48 -9.49 -19.86 27.95
CA VAL A 48 -10.32 -21.07 28.12
C VAL A 48 -10.52 -21.70 26.76
N SER A 49 -10.08 -22.96 26.64
CA SER A 49 -10.28 -23.76 25.43
C SER A 49 -11.02 -25.05 25.76
N LEU A 50 -11.71 -25.58 24.76
CA LEU A 50 -12.39 -26.86 24.82
C LEU A 50 -11.61 -27.83 23.91
N PRO A 51 -10.57 -28.51 24.41
CA PRO A 51 -9.66 -29.31 23.59
C PRO A 51 -10.34 -30.53 22.96
N PHE A 52 -11.37 -31.06 23.63
CA PHE A 52 -12.13 -32.22 23.20
C PHE A 52 -13.61 -31.88 23.11
N SER A 53 -14.32 -32.49 22.16
CA SER A 53 -15.77 -32.42 22.13
C SER A 53 -16.34 -32.99 23.44
N PRO A 54 -17.41 -32.40 24.00
CA PRO A 54 -17.99 -32.90 25.24
C PRO A 54 -18.50 -34.33 25.07
N GLU A 55 -18.35 -35.14 26.12
CA GLU A 55 -18.91 -36.49 26.14
C GLU A 55 -20.42 -36.40 26.41
N VAL A 56 -21.19 -37.06 25.56
CA VAL A 56 -22.63 -37.21 25.75
C VAL A 56 -22.87 -38.18 26.90
N GLY A 57 -23.59 -37.72 27.92
CA GLY A 57 -24.11 -38.56 29.00
C GLY A 57 -25.40 -39.26 28.59
N ASP A 58 -26.22 -39.61 29.57
CA ASP A 58 -27.46 -40.33 29.31
C ASP A 58 -28.46 -39.48 28.51
N THR A 59 -29.11 -40.15 27.57
CA THR A 59 -30.20 -39.58 26.79
C THR A 59 -31.39 -40.53 26.78
N LEU A 60 -32.58 -39.98 26.97
CA LEU A 60 -33.83 -40.73 26.98
C LEU A 60 -34.76 -40.25 25.88
N THR A 61 -35.71 -41.11 25.53
CA THR A 61 -36.82 -40.72 24.67
C THR A 61 -37.82 -39.84 25.44
N VAL A 62 -38.61 -39.05 24.70
CA VAL A 62 -39.61 -38.16 25.29
C VAL A 62 -40.67 -38.93 26.10
N GLU A 63 -40.91 -40.20 25.78
CA GLU A 63 -41.91 -41.04 26.44
C GLU A 63 -41.46 -41.51 27.84
N GLU A 64 -40.15 -41.66 28.05
CA GLU A 64 -39.54 -42.15 29.29
C GLU A 64 -39.23 -41.02 30.29
N ILE A 65 -39.58 -39.79 29.94
CA ILE A 65 -39.25 -38.56 30.68
C ILE A 65 -39.75 -38.53 32.13
N ASN A 66 -40.80 -39.29 32.44
CA ASN A 66 -41.43 -39.27 33.77
C ASN A 66 -40.75 -40.19 34.80
N PHE A 67 -39.80 -41.03 34.38
CA PHE A 67 -39.24 -42.10 35.20
C PHE A 67 -37.81 -41.84 35.71
N GLU A 68 -37.08 -40.87 35.15
CA GLU A 68 -35.68 -40.61 35.51
C GLU A 68 -35.38 -39.19 36.00
N HIS A 69 -34.23 -39.04 36.67
CA HIS A 69 -33.71 -37.81 37.25
C HIS A 69 -33.37 -36.73 36.20
N GLY A 70 -33.11 -35.49 36.64
CA GLY A 70 -32.91 -34.32 35.78
C GLY A 70 -31.62 -34.34 34.94
N VAL A 71 -31.33 -33.22 34.27
CA VAL A 71 -30.11 -33.06 33.46
C VAL A 71 -28.90 -32.93 34.39
N VAL A 72 -27.95 -33.85 34.28
CA VAL A 72 -26.68 -33.79 35.02
C VAL A 72 -25.54 -33.48 34.07
N VAL A 73 -24.72 -32.50 34.44
CA VAL A 73 -23.52 -32.09 33.70
C VAL A 73 -22.35 -32.06 34.65
N THR A 74 -21.23 -32.64 34.23
CA THR A 74 -19.97 -32.58 34.98
C THR A 74 -18.95 -31.79 34.19
N VAL A 75 -18.33 -30.83 34.86
CA VAL A 75 -17.33 -29.95 34.27
C VAL A 75 -15.97 -30.26 34.88
N PHE A 76 -14.99 -30.56 34.04
CA PHE A 76 -13.61 -30.83 34.41
C PHE A 76 -12.73 -29.65 33.98
N PRO A 77 -12.39 -28.74 34.91
CA PRO A 77 -11.38 -27.73 34.64
C PRO A 77 -9.99 -28.36 34.75
N ASP A 78 -9.20 -28.23 33.68
CA ASP A 78 -7.80 -28.60 33.64
C ASP A 78 -6.95 -27.35 33.47
N ILE A 79 -5.92 -27.17 34.30
CA ILE A 79 -5.03 -26.01 34.20
C ILE A 79 -3.79 -26.42 33.42
N SER A 80 -3.54 -25.74 32.30
CA SER A 80 -2.35 -26.00 31.51
C SER A 80 -1.08 -25.64 32.31
N GLY A 81 -0.07 -26.50 32.24
CA GLY A 81 1.27 -26.21 32.77
C GLY A 81 2.07 -25.17 31.96
N MET A 82 1.54 -24.74 30.82
CA MET A 82 2.13 -23.68 29.99
C MET A 82 1.49 -22.33 30.29
N VAL A 83 2.28 -21.26 30.20
CA VAL A 83 1.80 -19.88 30.37
C VAL A 83 1.91 -19.14 29.04
N LEU A 84 0.81 -18.53 28.61
CA LEU A 84 0.79 -17.65 27.45
C LEU A 84 1.30 -16.27 27.86
N VAL A 85 2.49 -15.89 27.42
CA VAL A 85 3.03 -14.55 27.65
C VAL A 85 2.85 -13.74 26.37
N THR A 86 2.21 -12.58 26.47
CA THR A 86 2.03 -11.65 25.37
C THR A 86 2.61 -10.31 25.78
N THR A 87 3.68 -9.90 25.10
CA THR A 87 4.30 -8.59 25.29
C THR A 87 3.91 -7.66 24.16
N ARG A 88 3.63 -6.40 24.49
CA ARG A 88 3.39 -5.33 23.54
C ARG A 88 4.35 -4.18 23.84
N GLU A 89 5.43 -4.17 23.07
CA GLU A 89 6.51 -3.20 23.18
C GLU A 89 6.30 -2.05 22.21
N TYR A 90 6.83 -0.88 22.55
CA TYR A 90 6.80 0.28 21.67
C TYR A 90 8.09 0.36 20.86
N GLU A 91 8.08 -0.16 19.63
CA GLU A 91 9.24 -0.06 18.73
C GLU A 91 9.38 1.36 18.11
N GLN A 92 9.71 2.35 18.95
CA GLN A 92 10.41 3.54 18.46
C GLN A 92 11.91 3.28 18.54
N THR A 93 12.44 2.56 17.56
CA THR A 93 13.89 2.45 17.44
C THR A 93 14.46 3.79 16.99
N LEU A 94 15.58 4.22 17.59
CA LEU A 94 16.29 5.45 17.20
C LEU A 94 16.57 5.48 15.69
N PHE A 95 16.75 4.32 15.08
CA PHE A 95 16.92 4.16 13.64
C PHE A 95 15.71 4.68 12.83
N VAL A 96 14.48 4.40 13.26
CA VAL A 96 13.26 4.92 12.61
C VAL A 96 13.18 6.45 12.75
N LEU A 97 13.62 6.99 13.89
CA LEU A 97 13.67 8.44 14.11
C LEU A 97 14.69 9.12 13.20
N PHE A 98 15.90 8.57 13.06
CA PHE A 98 16.90 9.09 12.13
C PHE A 98 16.50 8.92 10.66
N GLY A 99 15.90 7.78 10.31
CA GLY A 99 15.40 7.52 8.96
C GLY A 99 14.31 8.50 8.53
N THR A 100 13.37 8.81 9.43
CA THR A 100 12.31 9.80 9.17
C THR A 100 12.86 11.23 9.09
N LEU A 101 13.82 11.58 9.94
CA LEU A 101 14.45 12.91 9.91
C LEU A 101 15.26 13.12 8.62
N LEU A 102 16.07 12.13 8.22
CA LEU A 102 16.81 12.17 6.95
C LEU A 102 15.86 12.20 5.75
N GLY A 103 14.83 11.35 5.76
CA GLY A 103 13.81 11.32 4.72
C GLY A 103 13.10 12.67 4.55
N SER A 104 12.82 13.37 5.66
CA SER A 104 12.22 14.72 5.62
C SER A 104 13.13 15.75 4.95
N ILE A 105 14.45 15.70 5.20
CA ILE A 105 15.40 16.63 4.59
C ILE A 105 15.45 16.40 3.07
N PHE A 106 15.57 15.15 2.64
CA PHE A 106 15.59 14.82 1.22
C PHE A 106 14.25 15.15 0.54
N GLY A 107 13.13 14.90 1.20
CA GLY A 107 11.80 15.27 0.68
C GLY A 107 11.63 16.78 0.50
N LEU A 108 12.13 17.59 1.44
CA LEU A 108 12.12 19.05 1.32
C LEU A 108 12.99 19.53 0.16
N LEU A 109 14.20 18.98 0.00
CA LEU A 109 15.09 19.30 -1.11
C LEU A 109 14.46 18.98 -2.47
N GLN A 110 13.81 17.82 -2.60
CA GLN A 110 13.12 17.42 -3.81
C GLN A 110 11.95 18.36 -4.14
N THR A 111 11.16 18.73 -3.13
CA THR A 111 10.05 19.66 -3.31
C THR A 111 10.55 21.04 -3.73
N GLY A 112 11.63 21.53 -3.14
CA GLY A 112 12.28 22.79 -3.54
C GLY A 112 12.78 22.75 -4.99
N GLY A 113 13.40 21.65 -5.41
CA GLY A 113 13.85 21.45 -6.79
C GLY A 113 12.71 21.46 -7.81
N LEU A 114 11.57 20.84 -7.48
CA LEU A 114 10.38 20.88 -8.33
C LEU A 114 9.82 22.30 -8.49
N VAL A 115 9.75 23.06 -7.40
CA VAL A 115 9.30 24.46 -7.45
C VAL A 115 10.24 25.29 -8.32
N MET A 116 11.55 25.16 -8.11
CA MET A 116 12.56 25.89 -8.89
C MET A 116 12.48 25.54 -10.39
N SER A 117 12.35 24.26 -10.73
CA SER A 117 12.17 23.82 -12.12
C SER A 117 10.92 24.45 -12.76
N LYS A 118 9.79 24.55 -12.04
CA LYS A 118 8.59 25.22 -12.56
C LYS A 118 8.78 26.72 -12.78
N PHE A 119 9.53 27.39 -11.91
CA PHE A 119 9.86 28.80 -12.09
C PHE A 119 10.78 29.01 -13.29
N GLU A 120 11.79 28.15 -13.47
CA GLU A 120 12.70 28.21 -14.62
C GLU A 120 11.98 27.96 -15.94
N ASP A 121 11.09 26.95 -16.00
CA ASP A 121 10.26 26.67 -17.17
C ASP A 121 9.41 27.90 -17.55
N GLY A 122 8.78 28.54 -16.56
CA GLY A 122 7.99 29.75 -16.75
C GLY A 122 8.82 30.94 -17.23
N TYR A 123 9.98 31.18 -16.62
CA TYR A 123 10.90 32.24 -17.03
C TYR A 123 11.42 32.03 -18.45
N ASN A 124 11.89 30.81 -18.77
CA ASN A 124 12.39 30.44 -20.09
C ASN A 124 11.30 30.57 -21.16
N TYR A 125 10.04 30.21 -20.85
CA TYR A 125 8.91 30.40 -21.76
C TYR A 125 8.71 31.88 -22.13
N VAL A 126 8.76 32.79 -21.15
CA VAL A 126 8.61 34.23 -21.39
C VAL A 126 9.79 34.78 -22.21
N VAL A 127 11.02 34.42 -21.83
CA VAL A 127 12.23 34.89 -22.55
C VAL A 127 12.23 34.40 -23.99
N ASN A 128 11.88 33.15 -24.24
CA ASN A 128 11.82 32.60 -25.60
C ASN A 128 10.74 33.28 -26.43
N LYS A 129 9.57 33.58 -25.85
CA LYS A 129 8.50 34.31 -26.55
C LYS A 129 8.89 35.75 -26.93
N ILE A 130 9.70 36.41 -26.10
CA ILE A 130 10.25 37.74 -26.41
C ILE A 130 11.30 37.63 -27.53
N LYS A 131 12.20 36.64 -27.46
CA LYS A 131 13.20 36.40 -28.51
C LYS A 131 12.56 36.07 -29.86
N GLU A 132 11.49 35.27 -29.88
CA GLU A 132 10.73 34.97 -31.10
C GLU A 132 10.14 36.23 -31.72
N LYS A 133 9.52 37.11 -30.92
CA LYS A 133 8.99 38.38 -31.41
C LYS A 133 10.09 39.28 -31.99
N LEU A 134 11.22 39.41 -31.30
CA LEU A 134 12.36 40.19 -31.79
C LEU A 134 12.92 39.62 -33.09
N ASN A 135 13.05 38.30 -33.20
CA ASN A 135 13.50 37.63 -34.43
C ASN A 135 12.50 37.85 -35.58
N PHE A 136 11.20 37.83 -35.31
CA PHE A 136 10.16 38.09 -36.31
C PHE A 136 10.19 39.54 -36.81
N GLU A 137 10.40 40.51 -35.92
CA GLU A 137 10.56 41.92 -36.29
C GLU A 137 11.85 42.17 -37.09
N MET A 138 12.95 41.51 -36.76
CA MET A 138 14.18 41.58 -37.54
C MET A 138 14.01 40.93 -38.92
N PHE A 139 13.29 39.81 -39.00
CA PHE A 139 12.96 39.15 -40.26
C PHE A 139 12.08 40.04 -41.15
N GLY A 140 11.06 40.70 -40.58
CA GLY A 140 10.22 41.66 -41.31
C GLY A 140 11.02 42.84 -41.88
N ARG A 141 11.91 43.43 -41.07
CA ARG A 141 12.80 44.51 -41.53
C ARG A 141 13.77 44.06 -42.63
N ASN A 142 14.29 42.84 -42.54
CA ASN A 142 15.13 42.27 -43.59
C ASN A 142 14.34 42.00 -44.88
N MET A 143 13.09 41.56 -44.77
CA MET A 143 12.22 41.35 -45.93
C MET A 143 11.83 42.68 -46.62
N GLU A 144 11.59 43.74 -45.84
CA GLU A 144 11.37 45.08 -46.40
C GLU A 144 12.61 45.59 -47.14
N ARG A 145 13.81 45.38 -46.59
CA ARG A 145 15.08 45.73 -47.27
C ARG A 145 15.22 44.98 -48.59
N LEU A 146 14.96 43.67 -48.61
CA LEU A 146 14.98 42.89 -49.85
C LEU A 146 13.95 43.41 -50.86
N ARG A 147 12.74 43.77 -50.41
CA ARG A 147 11.72 44.37 -51.28
C ARG A 147 12.13 45.73 -51.83
N THR A 148 12.85 46.55 -51.08
CA THR A 148 13.37 47.83 -51.62
C THR A 148 14.51 47.63 -52.62
N ILE A 149 15.36 46.61 -52.42
CA ILE A 149 16.47 46.30 -53.33
C ILE A 149 15.93 45.71 -54.64
N PHE A 150 15.02 44.73 -54.56
CA PHE A 150 14.44 44.06 -55.73
C PHE A 150 13.27 44.81 -56.38
N GLY A 151 12.53 45.61 -55.62
CA GLY A 151 11.46 46.47 -56.14
C GLY A 151 12.01 47.64 -56.97
N ASN A 152 13.24 48.05 -56.70
CA ASN A 152 13.93 49.08 -57.47
C ASN A 152 14.77 48.51 -58.64
N SER A 153 14.92 47.18 -58.74
CA SER A 153 15.74 46.52 -59.77
C SER A 153 14.95 46.08 -61.02
N THR A 154 13.68 46.46 -61.18
CA THR A 154 12.95 46.27 -62.46
C THR A 154 13.26 47.35 -63.50
N LEU A 155 14.10 48.34 -63.18
CA LEU A 155 14.51 49.41 -64.11
C LEU A 155 16.03 49.66 -64.14
N VAL A 156 16.89 48.66 -63.95
CA VAL A 156 18.26 48.71 -64.48
C VAL A 156 18.69 47.29 -64.78
N GLY A 157 18.80 46.95 -66.06
CA GLY A 157 19.36 45.68 -66.51
C GLY A 157 20.87 45.63 -66.30
N GLU A 158 21.36 44.46 -65.91
CA GLU A 158 22.44 43.80 -66.65
C GLU A 158 22.54 42.35 -66.17
N PHE A 159 22.53 41.43 -67.13
CA PHE A 159 22.85 40.03 -66.93
C PHE A 159 24.30 39.89 -66.48
N THR A 160 24.56 39.11 -65.43
CA THR A 160 25.81 38.33 -65.38
C THR A 160 25.56 37.02 -64.65
N THR A 161 25.63 35.93 -65.41
CA THR A 161 25.66 34.55 -64.94
C THR A 161 26.93 34.31 -64.14
N ALA A 162 26.79 33.83 -62.90
CA ALA A 162 27.85 33.11 -62.22
C ALA A 162 27.28 31.79 -61.71
N GLU A 163 27.63 30.72 -62.41
CA GLU A 163 27.53 29.35 -61.90
C GLU A 163 28.44 29.23 -60.68
N LEU A 164 27.94 28.61 -59.60
CA LEU A 164 28.82 27.85 -58.74
C LEU A 164 28.10 26.59 -58.24
N THR A 165 28.56 25.50 -58.84
CA THR A 165 28.22 24.11 -58.63
C THR A 165 28.72 23.56 -57.29
N VAL A 166 27.84 22.78 -56.68
CA VAL A 166 28.07 21.41 -56.16
C VAL A 166 29.05 21.23 -54.99
N GLY A 167 28.50 20.65 -53.93
CA GLY A 167 29.22 19.91 -52.90
C GLY A 167 28.25 18.94 -52.22
N ASP A 168 28.08 17.79 -52.85
CA ASP A 168 27.26 16.64 -52.47
C ASP A 168 27.59 16.03 -51.09
N VAL A 169 26.74 15.05 -50.72
CA VAL A 169 27.01 13.88 -49.85
C VAL A 169 26.50 14.05 -48.40
N THR A 170 25.27 13.70 -48.03
CA THR A 170 24.55 12.38 -47.93
C THR A 170 24.78 11.59 -46.64
N MET A 171 23.65 11.22 -45.98
CA MET A 171 23.28 9.90 -45.40
C MET A 171 24.14 9.34 -44.23
N ASP A 172 23.70 8.49 -43.30
CA ASP A 172 22.47 7.71 -43.09
C ASP A 172 22.37 7.29 -41.60
N LEU A 173 21.18 6.84 -41.23
CA LEU A 173 20.69 6.16 -40.03
C LEU A 173 21.58 4.99 -39.52
N LYS A 174 21.65 4.80 -38.19
CA LYS A 174 21.45 3.49 -37.53
C LYS A 174 21.57 3.52 -36.00
N ASP A 175 20.74 2.67 -35.39
CA ASP A 175 20.89 2.01 -34.09
C ASP A 175 20.78 2.85 -32.80
N ARG A 176 19.69 2.63 -32.04
CA ARG A 176 19.70 1.72 -30.87
C ARG A 176 18.36 1.71 -30.12
N GLU A 177 17.90 0.49 -29.85
CA GLU A 177 16.72 0.11 -29.09
C GLU A 177 16.75 0.57 -27.63
N ILE A 178 15.58 0.89 -27.08
CA ILE A 178 15.34 1.20 -25.67
C ILE A 178 14.88 -0.09 -24.97
N LYS A 179 15.65 -0.57 -23.99
CA LYS A 179 15.24 -1.65 -23.05
C LYS A 179 14.53 -1.04 -21.85
N ILE A 180 13.34 -1.55 -21.54
CA ILE A 180 12.59 -1.27 -20.31
C ILE A 180 12.67 -2.52 -19.42
N THR A 181 13.10 -2.36 -18.17
CA THR A 181 13.10 -3.43 -17.16
C THR A 181 12.24 -2.98 -15.97
N GLN A 182 11.21 -3.77 -15.64
CA GLN A 182 10.49 -3.71 -14.37
C GLN A 182 10.93 -4.89 -13.51
N SER A 183 11.15 -4.66 -12.21
CA SER A 183 11.41 -5.71 -11.21
C SER A 183 10.26 -5.78 -10.21
N VAL A 184 9.64 -6.96 -10.14
CA VAL A 184 8.70 -7.38 -9.08
C VAL A 184 9.49 -8.21 -8.08
N ILE A 185 9.41 -7.87 -6.80
CA ILE A 185 10.01 -8.64 -5.71
C ILE A 185 8.87 -9.45 -5.08
N LEU A 186 9.05 -10.78 -5.05
CA LEU A 186 8.35 -11.73 -4.18
C LEU A 186 9.33 -12.21 -3.11
#